data_AF-A0A0R3L0N9-F1
#
_entry.id   AF-A0A0R3L0N9-F1
#
_cell.length_a   1.000
_cell.length_b   1.000
_cell.length_c   1.000
_cell.angle_alpha   90.00
_cell.angle_beta   90.00
_cell.angle_gamma   90.00
#
_symmetry.space_group_name_H-M   'P 1'
#
loop_
_entity.id
_entity.type
_entity.pdbx_description
1 polymer ?
#
loop_
_entity_poly.entity_id
_entity_poly.type
_entity_poly.pdbx_seq_one_letter_code
_entity_poly.pdbx_strand_id
1 'polypeptide(L)'
;MRFVRETSPDVFTELGLDTVIVIAENGVPVVKHPPQVWQSWPPEDQEAVGIFEVVPFAPPPGKQTIGEPRIERIDGVVSEVYDTVDLPPVATPPKTVAAAFNIKIVDGWIPTIDGMFNIGAAIYLDVGLYMLFFVEAQPDTNYFALITGDAPVKRVGEATVEYFTIEVKDGPDGSGFDPASLSVQVMRIEP
;
A
#
# COMPACT_ATOMS: atom_id res chain seq x y z
N MET A 1 -24.78 -3.35 7.57
CA MET A 1 -25.58 -4.50 8.03
C MET A 1 -26.19 -5.13 6.79
N ARG A 2 -25.90 -6.41 6.55
CA ARG A 2 -26.29 -7.14 5.34
C ARG A 2 -27.19 -8.29 5.77
N PHE A 3 -28.27 -8.52 5.02
CA PHE A 3 -29.22 -9.61 5.31
C PHE A 3 -29.28 -10.56 4.12
N VAL A 4 -29.45 -11.84 4.42
CA VAL A 4 -29.66 -12.88 3.41
C VAL A 4 -30.86 -13.73 3.74
N ARG A 5 -31.42 -14.34 2.69
CA ARG A 5 -32.40 -15.42 2.82
C ARG A 5 -31.78 -16.74 2.40
N GLU A 6 -31.94 -17.77 3.21
CA GLU A 6 -31.61 -19.12 2.82
C GLU A 6 -32.71 -19.69 1.91
N THR A 7 -32.35 -20.02 0.67
CA THR A 7 -33.28 -20.52 -0.37
C THR A 7 -33.19 -22.04 -0.54
N SER A 8 -32.09 -22.62 -0.11
CA SER A 8 -31.78 -24.04 0.00
C SER A 8 -30.74 -24.19 1.13
N PRO A 9 -30.55 -25.36 1.75
CA PRO A 9 -29.52 -25.53 2.79
C PRO A 9 -28.17 -24.96 2.34
N ASP A 10 -27.67 -23.99 3.09
CA ASP A 10 -26.41 -23.25 2.84
C ASP A 10 -26.36 -22.44 1.52
N VAL A 11 -27.50 -22.18 0.89
CA VAL A 11 -27.62 -21.33 -0.31
C VAL A 11 -28.32 -20.02 0.04
N PHE A 12 -27.52 -18.97 0.17
CA PHE A 12 -27.96 -17.65 0.58
C PHE A 12 -28.18 -16.73 -0.62
N THR A 13 -29.31 -16.02 -0.63
CA THR A 13 -29.59 -14.94 -1.58
C THR A 13 -29.61 -13.62 -0.81
N GLU A 14 -28.87 -12.63 -1.32
CA GLU A 14 -28.86 -11.30 -0.73
C GLU A 14 -30.23 -10.63 -0.80
N LEU A 15 -30.63 -10.02 0.31
CA LEU A 15 -31.85 -9.24 0.40
C LEU A 15 -31.50 -7.77 0.23
N GLY A 16 -31.86 -7.21 -0.93
CA GLY A 16 -31.76 -5.78 -1.17
C GLY A 16 -32.61 -5.00 -0.16
N LEU A 17 -32.20 -3.76 0.14
CA LEU A 17 -32.92 -2.94 1.13
C LEU A 17 -34.34 -2.54 0.69
N ASP A 18 -34.62 -2.69 -0.59
CA ASP A 18 -35.89 -2.49 -1.28
C ASP A 18 -36.66 -3.80 -1.53
N THR A 19 -36.04 -4.95 -1.23
CA THR A 19 -36.60 -6.25 -1.55
C THR A 19 -37.66 -6.63 -0.56
N VAL A 20 -38.84 -6.91 -1.09
CA VAL A 20 -39.98 -7.40 -0.33
C VAL A 20 -40.02 -8.92 -0.41
N ILE A 21 -40.04 -9.57 0.74
CA ILE A 21 -40.24 -11.02 0.83
C ILE A 21 -41.71 -11.30 1.12
N VAL A 22 -42.30 -12.24 0.37
CA VAL A 22 -43.61 -12.81 0.67
C VAL A 22 -43.38 -14.17 1.31
N ILE A 23 -43.68 -14.25 2.61
CA ILE A 23 -43.70 -15.53 3.33
C ILE A 23 -45.12 -16.06 3.22
N ALA A 24 -45.28 -17.25 2.63
CA ALA A 24 -46.57 -17.93 2.58
C ALA A 24 -46.71 -18.77 3.84
N GLU A 25 -47.54 -18.33 4.79
CA GLU A 25 -47.95 -19.16 5.92
C GLU A 25 -49.29 -19.81 5.56
N ASN A 26 -49.34 -21.15 5.53
CA ASN A 26 -50.53 -21.90 5.12
C ASN A 26 -51.09 -21.51 3.74
N GLY A 27 -50.23 -21.08 2.81
CA GLY A 27 -50.63 -20.65 1.47
C GLY A 27 -51.19 -19.21 1.40
N VAL A 28 -51.19 -18.46 2.50
CA VAL A 28 -51.61 -17.05 2.53
C VAL A 28 -50.36 -16.14 2.51
N PRO A 29 -50.26 -15.18 1.58
CA PRO A 29 -49.19 -14.18 1.58
C PRO A 29 -49.22 -13.32 2.85
N VAL A 30 -48.21 -13.44 3.72
CA VAL A 30 -48.05 -12.55 4.88
C VAL A 30 -47.34 -11.25 4.45
N VAL A 31 -47.77 -10.15 5.07
CA VAL A 31 -47.44 -8.77 4.70
C VAL A 31 -45.94 -8.47 4.76
N LYS A 32 -45.58 -7.59 3.83
CA LYS A 32 -44.27 -7.10 3.45
C LYS A 32 -43.69 -6.20 4.53
N HIS A 33 -42.47 -6.45 4.95
CA HIS A 33 -41.74 -5.49 5.76
C HIS A 33 -40.36 -5.18 5.15
N PRO A 34 -39.94 -3.92 5.16
CA PRO A 34 -38.59 -3.56 4.75
C PRO A 34 -37.59 -4.04 5.82
N PRO A 35 -36.28 -4.14 5.51
CA PRO A 35 -35.30 -4.75 6.42
C PRO A 35 -35.20 -4.11 7.80
N GLN A 36 -35.55 -2.83 7.93
CA GLN A 36 -35.59 -2.13 9.22
C GLN A 36 -36.60 -2.76 10.19
N VAL A 37 -37.62 -3.44 9.69
CA VAL A 37 -38.58 -4.15 10.53
C VAL A 37 -38.05 -5.52 10.93
N TRP A 38 -37.29 -6.20 10.07
CA TRP A 38 -36.65 -7.47 10.45
C TRP A 38 -35.67 -7.27 11.60
N GLN A 39 -34.94 -6.15 11.61
CA GLN A 39 -34.09 -5.77 12.75
C GLN A 39 -34.85 -5.63 14.08
N SER A 40 -36.16 -5.36 14.02
CA SER A 40 -37.01 -5.29 15.22
C SER A 40 -37.59 -6.65 15.63
N TRP A 41 -37.47 -7.66 14.78
CA TRP A 41 -37.95 -9.00 15.08
C TRP A 41 -36.99 -9.72 16.03
N PRO A 42 -37.52 -10.55 16.95
CA PRO A 42 -36.69 -11.47 17.70
C PRO A 42 -35.90 -12.40 16.76
N PRO A 43 -34.65 -12.79 17.10
CA PRO A 43 -33.84 -13.69 16.29
C PRO A 43 -34.56 -15.00 15.91
N GLU A 44 -35.37 -15.54 16.81
CA GLU A 44 -36.17 -16.76 16.59
C GLU A 44 -37.17 -16.63 15.42
N ASP A 45 -37.80 -15.46 15.27
CA ASP A 45 -38.76 -15.21 14.19
C ASP A 45 -38.05 -15.01 12.85
N GLN A 46 -36.85 -14.39 12.87
CA GLN A 46 -36.02 -14.24 11.66
C GLN A 46 -35.56 -15.60 11.14
N GLU A 47 -35.10 -16.48 12.03
CA GLU A 47 -34.66 -17.83 11.69
C GLU A 47 -35.82 -18.69 11.16
N ALA A 48 -37.02 -18.59 11.76
CA ALA A 48 -38.21 -19.32 11.31
C ALA A 48 -38.60 -19.03 9.85
N VAL A 49 -38.23 -17.86 9.32
CA VAL A 49 -38.50 -17.45 7.94
C VAL A 49 -37.26 -17.51 7.03
N GLY A 50 -36.15 -18.04 7.58
CA GLY A 50 -34.87 -18.23 6.88
C GLY A 50 -34.14 -16.93 6.56
N ILE A 51 -34.35 -15.87 7.33
CA ILE A 51 -33.64 -14.58 7.21
C ILE A 51 -32.53 -14.53 8.24
N PHE A 52 -31.32 -14.19 7.80
CA PHE A 52 -30.15 -14.12 8.66
C PHE A 52 -29.43 -12.77 8.48
N GLU A 53 -29.03 -12.16 9.59
CA GLU A 53 -28.05 -11.08 9.57
C GLU A 53 -26.66 -11.67 9.29
N VAL A 54 -25.96 -11.11 8.30
CA VAL A 54 -24.62 -11.55 7.95
C VAL A 54 -23.60 -10.84 8.83
N VAL A 55 -22.83 -11.61 9.59
CA VAL A 55 -21.73 -11.08 10.39
C VAL A 55 -20.59 -10.63 9.47
N PRO A 56 -20.15 -9.35 9.54
CA PRO A 56 -19.04 -8.87 8.72
C PRO A 56 -17.73 -9.60 9.03
N PHE A 57 -16.96 -9.91 7.99
CA PHE A 57 -15.64 -10.48 8.15
C PHE A 57 -14.65 -9.44 8.70
N ALA A 58 -13.92 -9.79 9.75
CA ALA A 58 -12.78 -9.01 10.23
C ALA A 58 -11.49 -9.74 9.82
N PRO A 59 -10.66 -9.18 8.93
CA PRO A 59 -9.41 -9.81 8.54
C PRO A 59 -8.50 -10.00 9.75
N PRO A 60 -7.84 -11.18 9.91
CA PRO A 60 -6.87 -11.37 10.96
C PRO A 60 -5.73 -10.34 10.88
N PRO A 61 -5.09 -9.97 12.01
CA PRO A 61 -3.93 -9.08 12.00
C PRO A 61 -2.84 -9.57 11.04
N GLY A 62 -2.31 -8.67 10.20
CA GLY A 62 -1.28 -9.00 9.22
C GLY A 62 -1.80 -9.67 7.95
N LYS A 63 -3.12 -9.82 7.78
CA LYS A 63 -3.74 -10.35 6.56
C LYS A 63 -4.54 -9.26 5.84
N GLN A 64 -4.66 -9.38 4.53
CA GLN A 64 -5.61 -8.63 3.70
C GLN A 64 -6.56 -9.59 2.99
N THR A 65 -7.79 -9.14 2.76
CA THR A 65 -8.80 -9.89 2.00
C THR A 65 -8.55 -9.78 0.51
N ILE A 66 -8.78 -10.86 -0.21
CA ILE A 66 -8.76 -10.91 -1.67
C ILE A 66 -10.04 -11.58 -2.18
N GLY A 67 -10.45 -11.22 -3.40
CA GLY A 67 -11.64 -11.76 -4.04
C GLY A 67 -12.95 -11.14 -3.54
N GLU A 68 -14.06 -11.73 -4.00
CA GLU A 68 -15.42 -11.33 -3.60
C GLU A 68 -15.85 -12.05 -2.32
N PRO A 69 -16.71 -11.42 -1.48
CA PRO A 69 -17.26 -12.07 -0.31
C PRO A 69 -18.06 -13.31 -0.67
N ARG A 70 -17.82 -14.39 0.04
CA ARG A 70 -18.73 -15.54 0.11
C ARG A 70 -19.56 -15.45 1.38
N ILE A 71 -20.77 -16.00 1.34
CA ILE A 71 -21.64 -16.07 2.51
C ILE A 71 -21.75 -17.53 2.90
N GLU A 72 -21.30 -17.85 4.11
CA GLU A 72 -21.22 -19.21 4.61
C GLU A 72 -21.77 -19.27 6.03
N ARG A 73 -22.30 -20.43 6.43
CA ARG A 73 -22.73 -20.70 7.80
C ARG A 73 -21.58 -21.38 8.55
N ILE A 74 -21.06 -20.72 9.58
CA ILE A 74 -19.95 -21.20 10.42
C ILE A 74 -20.47 -21.27 11.86
N ASP A 75 -20.47 -22.46 12.46
CA ASP A 75 -20.95 -22.68 13.83
C ASP A 75 -22.35 -22.12 14.09
N GLY A 76 -23.24 -22.23 13.10
CA GLY A 76 -24.62 -21.74 13.15
C GLY A 76 -24.80 -20.25 12.82
N VAL A 77 -23.70 -19.51 12.64
CA VAL A 77 -23.72 -18.08 12.32
C VAL A 77 -23.45 -17.85 10.84
N VAL A 78 -24.32 -17.10 10.17
CA VAL A 78 -24.11 -16.71 8.78
C VAL A 78 -23.12 -15.54 8.74
N SER A 79 -21.97 -15.74 8.11
CA SER A 79 -20.86 -14.79 8.10
C SER A 79 -20.37 -14.52 6.68
N GLU A 80 -19.80 -13.34 6.46
CA GLU A 80 -18.96 -13.11 5.29
C GLU A 80 -17.63 -13.86 5.44
N VAL A 81 -17.20 -14.51 4.38
CA VAL A 81 -15.92 -15.22 4.29
C VAL A 81 -15.17 -14.68 3.10
N TYR A 82 -13.90 -14.38 3.31
CA TYR A 82 -12.98 -13.93 2.28
C TYR A 82 -11.76 -14.82 2.26
N ASP A 83 -11.15 -14.97 1.08
CA ASP A 83 -9.78 -15.46 1.01
C ASP A 83 -8.84 -14.40 1.56
N THR A 84 -7.78 -14.82 2.24
CA THR A 84 -6.81 -13.90 2.83
C THR A 84 -5.40 -14.22 2.38
N VAL A 85 -4.61 -13.17 2.19
CA VAL A 85 -3.17 -13.26 1.94
C VAL A 85 -2.43 -12.44 2.99
N ASP A 86 -1.19 -12.80 3.24
CA ASP A 86 -0.32 -11.99 4.10
C ASP A 86 -0.18 -10.58 3.51
N LEU A 87 -0.35 -9.58 4.37
CA LEU A 87 0.08 -8.24 4.04
C LEU A 87 1.59 -8.29 3.78
N PRO A 88 2.09 -7.61 2.74
CA PRO A 88 3.52 -7.45 2.60
C PRO A 88 4.08 -6.83 3.89
N PRO A 89 5.30 -7.21 4.30
CA PRO A 89 5.92 -6.60 5.46
C PRO A 89 5.90 -5.08 5.29
N VAL A 90 5.43 -4.37 6.32
CA VAL A 90 5.45 -2.90 6.31
C VAL A 90 6.90 -2.48 6.14
N ALA A 91 7.19 -1.74 5.07
CA ALA A 91 8.54 -1.23 4.84
C ALA A 91 8.97 -0.41 6.06
N THR A 92 10.01 -0.88 6.75
CA THR A 92 10.54 -0.17 7.91
C THR A 92 11.10 1.17 7.43
N PRO A 93 10.70 2.31 8.02
CA PRO A 93 11.32 3.57 7.68
C PRO A 93 12.80 3.49 8.04
N PRO A 94 13.65 4.02 7.18
CA PRO A 94 15.10 4.02 7.38
C PRO A 94 15.46 4.81 8.63
N LYS A 95 16.21 4.19 9.53
CA LYS A 95 16.52 4.79 10.84
C LYS A 95 17.85 5.51 10.87
N THR A 96 18.75 5.20 9.94
CA THR A 96 20.15 5.63 10.01
C THR A 96 20.56 6.37 8.75
N VAL A 97 20.99 7.62 8.91
CA VAL A 97 21.65 8.40 7.86
C VAL A 97 23.02 7.78 7.61
N ALA A 98 23.21 7.18 6.44
CA ALA A 98 24.48 6.56 6.02
C ALA A 98 25.46 7.60 5.48
N ALA A 99 24.95 8.64 4.82
CA ALA A 99 25.74 9.75 4.30
C ALA A 99 24.85 10.99 4.08
N ALA A 100 25.43 12.19 4.17
CA ALA A 100 24.73 13.43 3.85
C ALA A 100 25.69 14.51 3.36
N PHE A 101 25.35 15.18 2.26
CA PHE A 101 26.22 16.15 1.62
C PHE A 101 25.48 17.06 0.63
N ASN A 102 26.16 18.14 0.25
CA ASN A 102 25.77 19.00 -0.86
C ASN A 102 26.91 19.05 -1.87
N ILE A 103 26.59 19.00 -3.15
CA ILE A 103 27.54 19.28 -4.23
C ILE A 103 27.15 20.58 -4.90
N LYS A 104 28.15 21.41 -5.18
CA LYS A 104 28.00 22.58 -6.05
C LYS A 104 28.57 22.22 -7.41
N ILE A 105 27.86 22.61 -8.46
CA ILE A 105 28.24 22.33 -9.84
C ILE A 105 28.33 23.67 -10.56
N VAL A 106 29.46 23.91 -11.21
CA VAL A 106 29.75 25.15 -11.95
C VAL A 106 30.39 24.76 -13.28
N ASP A 107 29.71 25.05 -14.38
CA ASP A 107 30.19 24.79 -15.75
C ASP A 107 30.63 23.32 -15.99
N GLY A 108 29.88 22.35 -15.44
CA GLY A 108 30.21 20.92 -15.54
C GLY A 108 31.35 20.47 -14.61
N TRP A 109 31.82 21.34 -13.71
CA TRP A 109 32.82 21.03 -12.69
C TRP A 109 32.19 20.96 -11.31
N ILE A 110 32.77 20.14 -10.43
CA ILE A 110 32.38 20.04 -9.02
C ILE A 110 33.46 20.73 -8.17
N PRO A 111 33.39 22.07 -7.99
CA PRO A 111 34.41 22.80 -7.24
C PRO A 111 34.41 22.47 -5.74
N THR A 112 33.27 22.09 -5.18
CA THR A 112 33.14 21.82 -3.73
C THR A 112 32.13 20.72 -3.45
N ILE A 113 32.49 19.87 -2.48
CA ILE A 113 31.59 18.92 -1.83
C ILE A 113 31.49 19.36 -0.37
N ASP A 114 30.33 19.87 0.01
CA ASP A 114 30.01 20.26 1.38
C ASP A 114 29.33 19.07 2.07
N GLY A 115 30.14 18.10 2.49
CA GLY A 115 29.70 16.88 3.16
C GLY A 115 29.66 17.01 4.69
N MET A 116 28.62 16.45 5.31
CA MET A 116 28.57 16.28 6.77
C MET A 116 29.10 14.90 7.20
N PHE A 117 28.88 13.85 6.40
CA PHE A 117 29.23 12.47 6.77
C PHE A 117 29.37 11.53 5.54
N ASN A 118 30.45 10.73 5.54
CA ASN A 118 30.74 9.55 4.70
C ASN A 118 30.68 9.67 3.15
N ILE A 119 31.11 10.81 2.57
CA ILE A 119 31.30 10.94 1.10
C ILE A 119 32.69 11.46 0.80
N GLY A 120 33.44 10.72 -0.02
CA GLY A 120 34.85 10.97 -0.30
C GLY A 120 35.08 11.78 -1.57
N ALA A 121 34.24 11.57 -2.59
CA ALA A 121 34.40 12.23 -3.88
C ALA A 121 33.10 12.24 -4.70
N ALA A 122 33.04 13.15 -5.65
CA ALA A 122 32.03 13.23 -6.69
C ALA A 122 32.72 13.41 -8.04
N ILE A 123 32.27 12.69 -9.06
CA ILE A 123 32.80 12.76 -10.42
C ILE A 123 31.65 13.15 -11.35
N TYR A 124 31.87 14.18 -12.16
CA TYR A 124 31.01 14.51 -13.27
C TYR A 124 31.33 13.57 -14.44
N LEU A 125 30.35 12.82 -14.92
CA LEU A 125 30.53 11.84 -16.00
C LEU A 125 30.03 12.38 -17.34
N ASP A 126 28.85 12.99 -17.33
CA ASP A 126 28.18 13.59 -18.48
C ASP A 126 27.13 14.60 -17.99
N VAL A 127 26.48 15.33 -18.89
CA VAL A 127 25.42 16.30 -18.54
C VAL A 127 24.30 15.58 -17.80
N GLY A 128 24.06 15.99 -16.56
CA GLY A 128 23.10 15.39 -15.66
C GLY A 128 23.52 14.03 -15.09
N LEU A 129 24.75 13.55 -15.30
CA LEU A 129 25.21 12.26 -14.80
C LEU A 129 26.43 12.42 -13.88
N TYR A 130 26.24 12.00 -12.63
CA TYR A 130 27.22 12.15 -11.56
C TYR A 130 27.49 10.80 -10.89
N MET A 131 28.72 10.56 -10.47
CA MET A 131 29.11 9.40 -9.67
C MET A 131 29.61 9.86 -8.31
N LEU A 132 29.16 9.22 -7.24
CA LEU A 132 29.40 9.62 -5.87
C LEU A 132 30.02 8.47 -5.09
N PHE A 133 31.18 8.70 -4.48
CA PHE A 133 31.93 7.71 -3.74
C PHE A 133 31.76 7.91 -2.25
N PHE A 134 31.52 6.82 -1.53
CA PHE A 134 31.58 6.81 -0.08
C PHE A 134 33.03 6.92 0.40
N VAL A 135 33.26 7.50 1.59
CA VAL A 135 34.60 7.44 2.22
C VAL A 135 34.86 6.01 2.71
N GLU A 136 33.86 5.43 3.37
CA GLU A 136 33.81 4.06 3.83
C GLU A 136 32.71 3.33 3.06
N ALA A 137 33.07 2.19 2.46
CA ALA A 137 32.12 1.37 1.73
C ALA A 137 30.92 0.98 2.62
N GLN A 138 29.72 1.05 2.06
CA GLN A 138 28.51 0.58 2.72
C GLN A 138 28.60 -0.94 2.92
N PRO A 139 28.00 -1.50 3.98
CA PRO A 139 28.04 -2.94 4.21
C PRO A 139 27.28 -3.75 3.13
N ASP A 140 26.32 -3.12 2.44
CA ASP A 140 25.56 -3.68 1.31
C ASP A 140 24.91 -2.53 0.49
N THR A 141 24.18 -2.89 -0.58
CA THR A 141 23.44 -1.93 -1.44
C THR A 141 22.01 -1.63 -0.95
N ASN A 142 21.61 -2.06 0.25
CA ASN A 142 20.29 -1.80 0.83
C ASN A 142 20.25 -0.40 1.46
N TYR A 143 20.35 0.61 0.61
CA TYR A 143 20.17 1.99 0.96
C TYR A 143 19.34 2.69 -0.11
N PHE A 144 18.77 3.84 0.23
CA PHE A 144 18.21 4.75 -0.76
C PHE A 144 18.83 6.13 -0.58
N ALA A 145 18.93 6.88 -1.68
CA ALA A 145 19.38 8.25 -1.67
C ALA A 145 18.19 9.20 -1.91
N LEU A 146 17.98 10.12 -0.99
CA LEU A 146 17.11 11.28 -1.17
C LEU A 146 17.92 12.38 -1.83
N ILE A 147 17.52 12.76 -3.05
CA ILE A 147 18.21 13.78 -3.86
C ILE A 147 17.30 14.98 -3.98
N THR A 148 17.75 16.14 -3.51
CA THR A 148 17.05 17.42 -3.62
C THR A 148 17.92 18.44 -4.35
N GLY A 149 17.31 19.52 -4.85
CA GLY A 149 17.95 20.49 -5.75
C GLY A 149 16.94 21.11 -6.72
N ASP A 150 17.41 21.99 -7.59
CA ASP A 150 16.64 22.73 -8.60
C ASP A 150 16.21 21.87 -9.81
N ALA A 151 16.81 20.71 -10.03
CA ALA A 151 16.40 19.85 -11.13
C ALA A 151 15.00 19.22 -10.95
N PRO A 152 14.17 19.12 -12.01
CA PRO A 152 12.84 18.50 -11.95
C PRO A 152 12.86 17.00 -11.69
N VAL A 153 13.78 16.26 -12.31
CA VAL A 153 13.84 14.80 -12.23
C VAL A 153 15.23 14.38 -11.77
N LYS A 154 15.27 13.53 -10.74
CA LYS A 154 16.49 12.97 -10.15
C LYS A 154 16.24 11.48 -9.89
N ARG A 155 17.18 10.63 -10.30
CA ARG A 155 17.13 9.21 -10.00
C ARG A 155 18.51 8.69 -9.60
N VAL A 156 18.51 7.71 -8.70
CA VAL A 156 19.69 6.87 -8.49
C VAL A 156 19.78 5.89 -9.66
N GLY A 157 20.95 5.82 -10.27
CA GLY A 157 21.26 4.85 -11.31
C GLY A 157 21.88 3.59 -10.71
N GLU A 158 23.11 3.30 -11.11
CA GLU A 158 23.90 2.19 -10.58
C GLU A 158 24.24 2.43 -9.11
N ALA A 159 24.15 1.38 -8.28
CA ALA A 159 24.46 1.43 -6.86
C ALA A 159 25.34 0.23 -6.47
N THR A 160 26.46 0.51 -5.82
CA THR A 160 27.40 -0.46 -5.29
C THR A 160 27.71 -0.13 -3.82
N VAL A 161 28.50 -0.96 -3.15
CA VAL A 161 28.94 -0.64 -1.79
C VAL A 161 29.91 0.55 -1.72
N GLU A 162 30.59 0.87 -2.82
CA GLU A 162 31.62 1.93 -2.86
C GLU A 162 31.09 3.24 -3.45
N TYR A 163 30.12 3.16 -4.35
CA TYR A 163 29.59 4.33 -5.05
C TYR A 163 28.15 4.14 -5.51
N PHE A 164 27.53 5.24 -5.94
CA PHE A 164 26.34 5.19 -6.78
C PHE A 164 26.36 6.33 -7.80
N THR A 165 25.54 6.20 -8.84
CA THR A 165 25.33 7.27 -9.83
C THR A 165 24.01 7.98 -9.60
N ILE A 166 24.00 9.28 -9.90
CA ILE A 166 22.80 10.11 -9.96
C ILE A 166 22.62 10.54 -11.40
N GLU A 167 21.40 10.38 -11.91
CA GLU A 167 20.98 10.97 -13.16
C GLU A 167 19.94 12.06 -12.91
N VAL A 168 20.12 13.17 -13.60
CA VAL A 168 19.34 14.40 -13.47
C VAL A 168 18.86 14.86 -14.83
N LYS A 169 17.57 15.18 -14.94
CA LYS A 169 16.93 15.62 -16.18
C LYS A 169 16.07 16.86 -15.99
N ASP A 170 15.88 17.60 -17.09
CA ASP A 170 14.97 18.75 -17.18
C ASP A 170 13.47 18.38 -17.26
N GLY A 171 13.16 17.08 -17.29
CA GLY A 171 11.80 16.54 -17.25
C GLY A 171 11.78 15.01 -17.29
N PRO A 172 10.61 14.36 -17.19
CA PRO A 172 10.49 12.89 -17.19
C PRO A 172 11.16 12.22 -18.41
N ASP A 173 10.93 12.81 -19.59
CA ASP A 173 11.54 12.39 -20.86
C ASP A 173 12.59 13.40 -21.36
N GLY A 174 13.12 14.17 -20.41
CA GLY A 174 14.03 15.28 -20.66
C GLY A 174 15.44 14.88 -21.06
N SER A 175 16.23 15.89 -21.43
CA SER A 175 17.67 15.77 -21.61
C SER A 175 18.39 15.84 -20.26
N GLY A 176 19.67 15.45 -20.25
CA GLY A 176 20.54 15.68 -19.10
C GLY A 176 20.52 17.15 -18.70
N PHE A 177 20.45 17.42 -17.39
CA PHE A 177 20.42 18.76 -16.83
C PHE A 177 21.43 18.88 -15.70
N ASP A 178 22.25 19.94 -15.73
CA ASP A 178 23.22 20.23 -14.69
C ASP A 178 22.68 21.25 -13.69
N PRO A 179 22.18 20.80 -12.52
CA PRO A 179 21.73 21.69 -11.46
C PRO A 179 22.87 22.51 -10.90
N ALA A 180 22.62 23.74 -10.43
CA ALA A 180 23.67 24.53 -9.77
C ALA A 180 24.12 23.90 -8.44
N SER A 181 23.22 23.13 -7.81
CA SER A 181 23.52 22.38 -6.60
C SER A 181 22.61 21.16 -6.43
N LEU A 182 23.15 20.10 -5.84
CA LEU A 182 22.39 18.94 -5.37
C LEU A 182 22.66 18.72 -3.89
N SER A 183 21.62 18.40 -3.14
CA SER A 183 21.72 17.93 -1.76
C SER A 183 21.29 16.48 -1.72
N VAL A 184 22.14 15.63 -1.15
CA VAL A 184 21.98 14.19 -1.19
C VAL A 184 22.09 13.64 0.23
N GLN A 185 21.08 12.85 0.61
CA GLN A 185 21.05 12.13 1.88
C GLN A 185 20.86 10.64 1.60
N VAL A 186 21.84 9.82 1.99
CA VAL A 186 21.76 8.37 1.88
C VAL A 186 21.30 7.80 3.20
N MET A 187 20.34 6.90 3.13
CA MET A 187 19.60 6.38 4.27
C MET A 187 19.60 4.84 4.19
N ARG A 188 19.99 4.18 5.28
CA ARG A 188 20.07 2.72 5.35
C ARG A 188 18.69 2.11 5.54
N ILE A 189 18.44 1.03 4.81
CA ILE A 189 17.29 0.16 5.05
C ILE A 189 17.82 -1.00 5.89
N GLU A 190 17.39 -1.05 7.15
CA GLU A 190 17.68 -2.20 8.00
C GLU A 190 16.88 -3.41 7.48
N PRO A 191 17.49 -4.60 7.38
CA PRO A 191 16.78 -5.82 7.01
C PRO A 191 15.70 -6.21 8.04
#